data_AF-A0A956YDL4-F1
#
_entry.id   AF-A0A956YDL4-F1
#
_cell.length_a   1.000
_cell.length_b   1.000
_cell.length_c   1.000
_cell.angle_alpha   90.00
_cell.angle_beta   90.00
_cell.angle_gamma   90.00
#
_symmetry.space_group_name_H-M   'P 1'
#
loop_
_entity.id
_entity.type
_entity.pdbx_description
1 polymer ?
#
loop_
_entity_poly.entity_id
_entity_poly.type
_entity_poly.pdbx_seq_one_letter_code
_entity_poly.pdbx_strand_id
1 'polypeptide(L)'
;TIIIPNERHYIVIEDPIPAGTDAINPNLETSQQVGTQPTLNRTNPLSHGWGWWWFSSTEFQDEKVVLRATYLPAGTYEYVYTIRPGLEGVYNVIPATGQEVYFPEVYGRSAGSTFTVLPAQE
;
A
#
# COMPACT_ATOMS: atom_id res chain seq x y z
N THR A 1 -3.78 -0.30 -6.14
CA THR A 1 -4.10 0.85 -7.03
C THR A 1 -5.07 1.79 -6.35
N ILE A 2 -4.82 3.09 -6.44
CA ILE A 2 -5.61 4.15 -5.81
C ILE A 2 -6.13 5.05 -6.92
N ILE A 3 -7.44 5.30 -6.95
CA ILE A 3 -8.09 6.14 -7.95
C ILE A 3 -8.71 7.35 -7.24
N ILE A 4 -8.27 8.54 -7.62
CA ILE A 4 -8.69 9.81 -7.03
C ILE A 4 -9.41 10.62 -8.12
N PRO A 5 -10.77 10.63 -8.14
CA PRO A 5 -11.52 11.28 -9.22
C PRO A 5 -11.39 12.81 -9.23
N ASN A 6 -11.21 13.41 -8.06
CA ASN A 6 -11.05 14.84 -7.83
C ASN A 6 -9.91 15.03 -6.84
N GLU A 7 -9.24 16.18 -6.82
CA GLU A 7 -8.20 16.43 -5.82
C GLU A 7 -8.70 16.27 -4.38
N ARG A 8 -7.82 15.78 -3.51
CA ARG A 8 -8.13 15.41 -2.14
C ARG A 8 -7.02 15.84 -1.19
N HIS A 9 -7.39 16.09 0.06
CA HIS A 9 -6.48 16.59 1.10
C HIS A 9 -6.47 15.68 2.32
N TYR A 10 -5.32 15.58 2.97
CA TYR A 10 -5.14 14.80 4.21
C TYR A 10 -5.73 13.39 4.11
N ILE A 11 -5.28 12.64 3.11
CA ILE A 11 -5.73 11.27 2.85
C ILE A 11 -4.87 10.32 3.68
N VAL A 12 -5.54 9.35 4.28
CA VAL A 12 -4.92 8.17 4.87
C VAL A 12 -5.43 6.95 4.12
N ILE A 13 -4.49 6.12 3.67
CA ILE A 13 -4.77 4.84 3.02
C ILE A 13 -4.18 3.76 3.90
N GLU A 14 -5.04 2.84 4.33
CA GLU A 14 -4.67 1.70 5.14
C GLU A 14 -4.83 0.43 4.30
N ASP A 15 -3.75 -0.33 4.19
CA ASP A 15 -3.74 -1.63 3.52
C ASP A 15 -3.35 -2.73 4.51
N PRO A 16 -4.34 -3.44 5.10
CA PRO A 16 -4.07 -4.52 6.04
C PRO A 16 -3.29 -5.68 5.38
N ILE A 17 -2.27 -6.16 6.07
CA ILE A 17 -1.42 -7.25 5.59
C ILE A 17 -2.07 -8.60 5.96
N PRO A 18 -2.02 -9.61 5.09
CA PRO A 18 -2.48 -10.96 5.43
C PRO A 18 -1.71 -11.52 6.63
N ALA A 19 -2.40 -12.14 7.60
CA ALA A 19 -1.80 -12.57 8.86
C ALA A 19 -0.63 -13.59 8.75
N GLY A 20 -0.54 -14.34 7.65
CA GLY A 20 0.59 -15.26 7.38
C GLY A 20 1.80 -14.60 6.73
N THR A 21 1.83 -13.28 6.64
CA THR A 21 2.86 -12.51 5.93
C THR A 21 3.29 -11.28 6.72
N ASP A 22 4.51 -10.83 6.52
CA ASP A 22 5.08 -9.62 7.12
C ASP A 22 5.48 -8.62 6.04
N ALA A 23 5.19 -7.33 6.22
CA ALA A 23 5.69 -6.32 5.28
C ALA A 23 7.20 -6.08 5.44
N ILE A 24 7.91 -6.02 4.32
CA ILE A 24 9.33 -5.70 4.31
C ILE A 24 9.48 -4.17 4.35
N ASN A 25 9.94 -3.64 5.48
CA ASN A 25 10.21 -2.21 5.61
C ASN A 25 11.57 -1.87 4.98
N PRO A 26 11.61 -1.09 3.88
CA PRO A 26 12.86 -0.74 3.18
C PRO A 26 13.72 0.26 3.96
N ASN A 27 13.17 0.93 4.99
CA ASN A 27 13.89 1.89 5.82
C ASN A 27 14.72 1.21 6.93
N LEU A 28 14.61 -0.11 7.09
CA LEU A 28 15.40 -0.87 8.07
C LEU A 28 16.69 -1.39 7.41
N GLU A 29 17.83 -0.99 7.94
CA GLU A 29 19.19 -1.41 7.52
C GLU A 29 19.39 -2.93 7.49
N THR A 30 18.61 -3.68 8.28
CA THR A 30 18.70 -5.14 8.44
C THR A 30 17.71 -5.92 7.59
N SER A 31 16.81 -5.25 6.86
CA SER A 31 15.86 -5.92 5.97
C SER A 31 16.56 -6.29 4.66
N GLN A 32 16.50 -7.56 4.27
CA GLN A 32 16.89 -7.93 2.92
C GLN A 32 15.98 -7.19 1.93
N GLN A 33 16.56 -6.27 1.16
CA GLN A 33 15.90 -5.57 0.06
C GLN A 33 15.68 -6.55 -1.10
N VAL A 34 14.82 -7.55 -0.88
CA VAL A 34 14.35 -8.43 -1.95
C VAL A 34 13.20 -7.69 -2.62
N GLY A 35 13.51 -7.04 -3.74
CA GLY A 35 12.52 -6.36 -4.59
C GLY A 35 12.70 -4.85 -4.69
N THR A 36 12.06 -4.30 -5.71
CA THR A 36 12.04 -2.89 -6.09
C THR A 36 11.66 -2.02 -4.90
N GLN A 37 12.40 -0.94 -4.64
CA GLN A 37 12.01 0.11 -3.70
C GLN A 37 10.55 0.48 -3.95
N PRO A 38 9.72 0.71 -2.90
CA PRO A 38 8.32 1.03 -3.12
C PRO A 38 8.20 2.24 -4.05
N THR A 39 7.66 2.01 -5.24
CA THR A 39 7.51 3.05 -6.26
C THR A 39 6.07 3.49 -6.32
N LEU A 40 5.90 4.79 -6.52
CA LEU A 40 4.62 5.43 -6.78
C LEU A 40 4.60 5.85 -8.24
N ASN A 41 3.88 5.09 -9.05
CA ASN A 41 3.71 5.41 -10.46
C ASN A 41 2.31 5.97 -10.67
N ARG A 42 2.23 7.20 -11.16
CA ARG A 42 0.97 7.69 -11.75
C ARG A 42 0.81 6.97 -13.09
N THR A 43 -0.34 6.36 -13.37
CA THR A 43 -0.58 5.53 -14.56
C THR A 43 -0.67 6.34 -15.88
N ASN A 44 0.14 7.40 -16.04
CA ASN A 44 0.29 8.15 -17.28
C ASN A 44 1.63 7.78 -17.95
N PRO A 45 1.63 7.12 -19.13
CA PRO A 45 2.83 6.64 -19.82
C PRO A 45 3.79 7.74 -20.30
N LEU A 46 3.40 9.02 -20.22
CA LEU A 46 4.22 10.17 -20.63
C LEU A 46 4.85 10.94 -19.46
N SER A 47 4.54 10.60 -18.20
CA SER A 47 5.14 11.27 -17.03
C SER A 47 6.23 10.40 -16.41
N HIS A 48 7.42 10.40 -17.03
CA HIS A 48 8.65 9.98 -16.36
C HIS A 48 9.06 11.06 -15.33
N GLY A 49 8.35 11.10 -14.20
CA GLY A 49 8.64 11.99 -13.08
C GLY A 49 8.52 11.22 -11.78
N TRP A 50 9.58 11.21 -10.98
CA TRP A 50 9.68 10.47 -9.72
C TRP A 50 8.51 10.81 -8.79
N GLY A 51 7.58 9.86 -8.58
CA GLY A 51 6.33 10.08 -7.85
C GLY A 51 6.40 10.01 -6.32
N TRP A 52 7.60 10.00 -5.75
CA TRP A 52 7.87 9.92 -4.31
C TRP A 52 7.38 11.12 -3.48
N TRP A 53 7.08 12.29 -4.06
CA TRP A 53 6.70 13.51 -3.32
C TRP A 53 5.21 13.65 -2.99
N TRP A 54 4.34 12.78 -3.50
CA TRP A 54 2.90 12.88 -3.23
C TRP A 54 2.48 12.30 -1.88
N PHE A 55 3.21 11.31 -1.38
CA PHE A 55 2.96 10.72 -0.07
C PHE A 55 3.99 11.27 0.91
N SER A 56 3.51 12.01 1.91
CA SER A 56 4.34 12.64 2.92
C SER A 56 4.90 11.65 3.93
N SER A 57 4.27 10.48 4.08
CA SER A 57 4.71 9.42 4.98
C SER A 57 4.19 8.06 4.55
N THR A 58 5.04 7.04 4.63
CA THR A 58 4.68 5.62 4.55
C THR A 58 5.12 4.96 5.85
N GLU A 59 4.19 4.28 6.51
CA GLU A 59 4.44 3.58 7.75
C GLU A 59 4.14 2.08 7.54
N PHE A 60 5.14 1.24 7.78
CA PHE A 60 5.01 -0.21 7.74
C PHE A 60 4.79 -0.70 9.17
N GLN A 61 3.56 -1.10 9.48
CA GLN A 61 3.20 -1.75 10.74
C GLN A 61 3.09 -3.27 10.51
N ASP A 62 3.08 -4.03 11.60
CA ASP A 62 2.98 -5.50 11.52
C ASP A 62 1.66 -5.95 10.91
N GLU A 63 0.56 -5.26 11.21
CA GLU A 63 -0.79 -5.62 10.76
C GLU A 63 -1.22 -4.90 9.45
N LYS A 64 -0.57 -3.80 9.06
CA LYS A 64 -0.98 -2.98 7.91
C LYS A 64 0.13 -2.07 7.40
N VAL A 65 0.01 -1.65 6.15
CA VAL A 65 0.78 -0.52 5.58
C VAL A 65 -0.11 0.72 5.56
N VAL A 66 0.39 1.84 6.09
CA VAL A 66 -0.32 3.12 6.13
C VAL A 66 0.39 4.14 5.25
N LEU A 67 -0.32 4.65 4.25
CA LEU A 67 0.14 5.73 3.37
C LEU A 67 -0.59 7.02 3.74
N ARG A 68 0.16 8.10 3.93
CA ARG A 68 -0.40 9.42 4.23
C ARG A 68 0.02 10.42 3.17
N ALA A 69 -0.93 11.23 2.72
CA ALA A 69 -0.71 12.29 1.76
C ALA A 69 -1.45 13.56 2.20
N THR A 70 -0.73 14.68 2.32
CA THR A 70 -1.34 15.97 2.64
C THR A 70 -2.17 16.50 1.47
N TYR A 71 -1.72 16.24 0.24
CA TYR A 71 -2.40 16.65 -0.98
C TYR A 71 -2.17 15.61 -2.07
N LEU A 72 -3.25 15.13 -2.67
CA LEU A 72 -3.20 14.18 -3.77
C LEU A 72 -4.09 14.71 -4.92
N PRO A 73 -3.50 15.10 -6.06
CA PRO A 73 -4.29 15.58 -7.19
C PRO A 73 -5.10 14.44 -7.82
N ALA A 74 -6.09 14.81 -8.65
CA ALA A 74 -6.88 13.82 -9.38
C ALA A 74 -6.00 12.93 -10.26
N GLY A 75 -6.16 11.62 -10.17
CA GLY A 75 -5.34 10.66 -10.91
C GLY A 75 -5.41 9.23 -10.39
N THR A 76 -4.74 8.34 -11.11
CA THR A 76 -4.54 6.93 -10.71
C THR A 76 -3.10 6.74 -10.26
N TYR A 77 -2.94 6.18 -9.07
CA TYR A 77 -1.66 5.91 -8.44
C TYR A 77 -1.51 4.41 -8.20
N GLU A 78 -0.34 3.89 -8.51
CA GLU A 78 0.06 2.54 -8.17
C GLU A 78 1.14 2.61 -7.09
N TYR A 79 0.86 1.97 -5.95
CA TYR A 79 1.83 1.78 -4.88
C TYR A 79 2.16 0.30 -4.81
N VAL A 80 3.43 -0.03 -4.95
CA VAL A 80 3.93 -1.41 -4.89
C VAL A 80 4.82 -1.53 -3.66
N TYR A 81 4.58 -2.55 -2.84
CA TYR A 81 5.43 -2.92 -1.71
C TYR A 81 5.60 -4.43 -1.66
N THR A 82 6.62 -4.89 -0.94
CA THR A 82 6.92 -6.31 -0.80
C THR A 82 6.47 -6.83 0.56
N ILE A 83 5.85 -7.99 0.55
CA ILE A 83 5.56 -8.79 1.74
C ILE A 83 6.38 -10.09 1.70
N ARG A 84 6.76 -10.56 2.88
CA ARG A 84 7.42 -11.85 3.08
C ARG A 84 6.39 -12.85 3.60
N PRO A 85 6.20 -14.01 2.95
CA PRO A 85 5.42 -15.10 3.52
C PRO A 85 6.16 -15.72 4.71
N GLY A 86 5.44 -15.97 5.81
CA GLY A 86 5.98 -16.54 7.03
C GLY A 86 5.34 -17.89 7.40
N LEU A 87 4.02 -17.93 7.50
CA LEU A 87 3.27 -19.13 7.94
C LEU A 87 2.37 -19.65 6.80
N GLU A 88 2.43 -20.96 6.55
CA GLU A 88 1.58 -21.64 5.58
C GLU A 88 0.10 -21.62 6.00
N GLY A 89 -0.79 -21.40 5.03
CA GLY A 89 -2.22 -21.35 5.31
C GLY A 89 -3.01 -20.49 4.34
N VAL A 90 -4.33 -20.47 4.53
CA VAL A 90 -5.27 -19.63 3.78
C VAL A 90 -5.79 -18.54 4.70
N TYR A 91 -5.58 -17.28 4.31
CA TYR A 91 -5.91 -16.10 5.10
C TYR A 91 -6.93 -15.25 4.36
N ASN A 92 -7.91 -14.71 5.11
CA ASN A 92 -8.79 -13.66 4.59
C ASN A 92 -8.06 -12.33 4.71
N VAL A 93 -7.99 -11.59 3.61
CA VAL A 93 -7.36 -10.27 3.57
C VAL A 93 -8.43 -9.22 3.79
N ILE A 94 -8.21 -8.36 4.78
CA ILE A 94 -9.10 -7.22 5.02
C ILE A 94 -8.89 -6.25 3.85
N PRO A 95 -9.96 -5.83 3.15
CA PRO A 95 -9.82 -4.93 2.03
C PRO A 95 -9.19 -3.60 2.44
N ALA A 96 -8.23 -3.12 1.64
CA ALA A 96 -7.63 -1.80 1.74
C ALA A 96 -8.70 -0.71 1.77
N THR A 97 -8.49 0.30 2.61
CA THR A 97 -9.38 1.45 2.78
C THR A 97 -8.60 2.75 2.58
N GLY A 98 -9.26 3.76 2.02
CA GLY A 98 -8.70 5.10 1.92
C GLY A 98 -9.77 6.12 2.26
N GLN A 99 -9.44 7.10 3.08
CA GLN A 99 -10.37 8.15 3.51
C GLN A 99 -9.66 9.48 3.75
N GLU A 100 -10.42 10.57 3.70
CA GLU A 100 -9.95 11.85 4.21
C GLU A 100 -10.08 11.89 5.73
N VAL A 101 -9.02 12.33 6.41
CA VAL A 101 -8.97 12.38 7.89
C VAL A 101 -10.05 13.30 8.47
N TYR A 102 -10.31 14.43 7.79
CA TYR A 102 -11.25 15.43 8.27
C TYR A 102 -12.67 15.26 7.71
N PHE A 103 -12.85 14.44 6.68
CA PHE A 103 -14.13 14.17 6.01
C PHE A 103 -14.30 12.65 5.81
N PRO A 104 -14.61 11.89 6.88
CA PRO A 104 -14.68 10.43 6.82
C PRO A 104 -15.79 9.90 5.89
N GLU A 105 -16.76 10.74 5.50
CA GLU A 105 -17.74 10.43 4.48
C GLU A 105 -17.13 10.25 3.07
N VAL A 106 -15.94 10.82 2.84
CA VAL A 106 -15.17 10.66 1.61
C VAL A 106 -14.21 9.50 1.80
N TYR A 107 -14.69 8.29 1.48
CA TYR A 107 -13.89 7.08 1.58
C TYR A 107 -14.06 6.16 0.36
N GLY A 108 -13.08 5.29 0.18
CA GLY A 108 -13.10 4.20 -0.78
C GLY A 108 -12.55 2.93 -0.14
N ARG A 109 -12.99 1.78 -0.65
CA ARG A 109 -12.54 0.47 -0.18
C ARG A 109 -12.32 -0.45 -1.36
N SER A 110 -11.27 -1.28 -1.30
CA SER A 110 -11.02 -2.30 -2.30
C SER A 110 -11.93 -3.52 -2.12
N ALA A 111 -11.85 -4.48 -3.04
CA ALA A 111 -12.48 -5.78 -2.85
C ALA A 111 -11.71 -6.61 -1.81
N GLY A 112 -12.44 -7.43 -1.04
CA GLY A 112 -11.82 -8.45 -0.20
C GLY A 112 -11.23 -9.57 -1.04
N SER A 113 -10.21 -10.23 -0.52
CA SER A 113 -9.56 -11.35 -1.18
C SER A 113 -9.10 -12.41 -0.18
N THR A 114 -8.83 -13.60 -0.68
CA THR A 114 -8.17 -14.68 0.07
C THR A 114 -6.73 -14.80 -0.41
N PHE A 115 -5.79 -14.88 0.54
CA PHE A 115 -4.37 -15.05 0.26
C PHE A 115 -3.91 -16.41 0.78
N THR A 116 -3.25 -17.19 -0.09
CA THR A 116 -2.76 -18.53 0.26
C THR A 116 -1.23 -18.50 0.31
N VAL A 117 -0.68 -18.84 1.46
CA VAL A 117 0.76 -19.08 1.64
C VAL A 117 1.02 -20.56 1.46
N LEU A 118 1.82 -20.90 0.45
CA LEU A 118 2.22 -22.28 0.17
C LEU A 118 3.38 -22.70 1.06
N PRO A 119 3.52 -24.01 1.37
CA PRO A 119 4.68 -24.54 2.06
C PRO A 119 5.96 -24.22 1.30
N ALA A 120 7.07 -24.06 2.03
CA ALA A 120 8.38 -23.96 1.43
C ALA A 120 8.68 -25.25 0.64
N GLN A 121 9.10 -25.09 -0.62
CA GLN A 121 9.45 -26.22 -1.46
C GLN A 121 10.86 -26.69 -1.05
N GLU A 122 10.96 -27.91 -0.49
CA GLU A 122 12.23 -28.59 -0.20
C GLU A 122 13.03 -28.92 -1.47
#